data_AF-A0A3D4UG79-F1
#
_entry.id   AF-A0A3D4UG79-F1
#
_cell.length_a   1.000
_cell.length_b   1.000
_cell.length_c   1.000
_cell.angle_alpha   90.00
_cell.angle_beta   90.00
_cell.angle_gamma   90.00
#
_symmetry.space_group_name_H-M   'P 1'
#
loop_
_entity.id
_entity.type
_entity.pdbx_description
1 polymer ?
#
loop_
_entity_poly.entity_id
_entity_poly.type
_entity_poly.pdbx_seq_one_letter_code
_entity_poly.pdbx_strand_id
1 'polypeptide(L)'
;DAALTLSSSKQLTESKAARAEVQVTRDQLARIVEELAAIESRAAVTRDEIVSQRADQLNQRVYVLTVLAGVCLPLSVLTGMLGMNVGGIPLAASTSGFLITTLSMLTLSAVTLGVLRMIKWI
;
A
#
# COMPACT_ATOMS: atom_id res chain seq x y z
N ASP A 1 57.54 -47.39 29.68
CA ASP A 1 56.29 -46.78 30.15
C ASP A 1 56.15 -45.26 30.04
N ALA A 2 57.14 -44.43 30.40
CA ALA A 2 56.97 -42.96 30.35
C ALA A 2 56.71 -42.35 28.95
N ALA A 3 57.25 -42.95 27.87
CA ALA A 3 57.04 -42.46 26.51
C ALA A 3 55.61 -42.71 25.97
N LEU A 4 54.99 -43.82 26.39
CA LEU A 4 53.62 -44.20 25.99
C LEU A 4 52.55 -43.35 26.69
N THR A 5 52.81 -42.94 27.94
CA THR A 5 51.90 -42.04 28.68
C THR A 5 51.93 -40.62 28.12
N LEU A 6 53.10 -40.14 27.66
CA LEU A 6 53.25 -38.87 26.97
C LEU A 6 52.59 -38.83 25.59
N SER A 7 52.63 -39.91 24.82
CA SER A 7 51.93 -39.97 23.52
C SER A 7 50.41 -40.00 23.69
N SER A 8 49.91 -40.72 24.70
CA SER A 8 48.48 -40.81 25.01
C SER A 8 47.89 -39.47 25.48
N SER A 9 48.59 -38.76 26.38
CA SER A 9 48.14 -37.44 26.86
C SER A 9 48.13 -36.39 25.74
N LYS A 10 49.15 -36.40 24.86
CA LYS A 10 49.23 -35.51 23.71
C LYS A 10 48.09 -35.73 22.71
N GLN A 11 47.76 -37.00 22.41
CA GLN A 11 46.62 -37.35 21.56
C GLN A 11 45.27 -36.91 22.16
N LEU A 12 45.10 -37.02 23.49
CA LEU A 12 43.90 -36.54 24.18
C LEU A 12 43.77 -35.02 24.12
N THR A 13 44.87 -34.27 24.23
CA THR A 13 44.85 -32.80 24.10
C THR A 13 44.55 -32.34 22.68
N GLU A 14 45.10 -32.99 21.66
CA GLU A 14 44.83 -32.65 20.25
C GLU A 14 43.35 -32.95 19.89
N SER A 15 42.80 -34.08 20.35
CA SER A 15 41.38 -34.42 20.17
C SER A 15 40.43 -33.44 20.88
N LYS A 16 40.78 -32.99 22.09
CA LYS A 16 40.01 -31.96 22.81
C LYS A 16 40.08 -30.60 22.11
N ALA A 17 41.24 -30.21 21.61
CA ALA A 17 41.43 -28.95 20.87
C ALA A 17 40.58 -28.93 19.59
N ALA A 18 40.59 -30.00 18.80
CA ALA A 18 39.76 -30.12 17.60
C ALA A 18 38.25 -30.03 17.90
N ARG A 19 37.80 -30.66 19.01
CA ARG A 19 36.39 -30.56 19.45
C ARG A 19 36.02 -29.15 19.90
N ALA A 20 36.92 -28.46 20.60
CA ALA A 20 36.70 -27.09 21.04
C ALA A 20 36.59 -26.12 19.85
N GLU A 21 37.45 -26.29 18.83
CA GLU A 21 37.38 -25.51 17.60
C GLU A 21 36.04 -25.71 16.87
N VAL A 22 35.60 -26.97 16.71
CA VAL A 22 34.29 -27.27 16.12
C VAL A 22 33.12 -26.67 16.92
N GLN A 23 33.20 -26.65 18.25
CA GLN A 23 32.19 -26.01 19.08
C GLN A 23 32.16 -24.50 18.87
N VAL A 24 33.32 -23.84 18.84
CA VAL A 24 33.41 -22.40 18.57
C VAL A 24 32.80 -22.05 17.21
N THR A 25 33.11 -22.83 16.16
CA THR A 25 32.50 -22.61 14.84
C THR A 25 30.99 -22.82 14.87
N ARG A 26 30.50 -23.84 15.60
CA ARG A 26 29.05 -24.08 15.75
C ARG A 26 28.36 -22.93 16.46
N ASP A 27 28.95 -22.41 17.54
CA ASP A 27 28.38 -21.30 18.30
C ASP A 27 28.34 -20.02 17.45
N GLN A 28 29.38 -19.78 16.64
CA GLN A 28 29.39 -18.68 15.68
C GLN A 28 28.28 -18.83 14.63
N LEU A 29 28.11 -20.02 14.06
CA LEU A 29 27.04 -20.29 13.09
C LEU A 29 25.65 -20.12 13.71
N ALA A 30 25.44 -20.63 14.93
CA ALA A 30 24.19 -20.49 15.64
C ALA A 30 23.85 -19.01 15.84
N ARG A 31 24.83 -18.20 16.25
CA ARG A 31 24.66 -16.76 16.41
C ARG A 31 24.35 -16.04 15.09
N ILE A 32 25.02 -16.41 13.99
CA ILE A 32 24.71 -15.85 12.66
C ILE A 32 23.28 -16.17 12.24
N VAL A 33 22.80 -17.39 12.50
CA VAL A 33 21.42 -17.79 12.20
C VAL A 33 20.41 -16.97 13.02
N GLU A 34 20.68 -16.74 14.31
CA GLU A 34 19.84 -15.88 15.15
C GLU A 34 19.83 -14.43 14.66
N GLU A 35 20.99 -13.89 14.29
CA GLU A 35 21.10 -12.54 13.73
C GLU A 35 20.35 -12.41 12.39
N LEU A 36 20.41 -13.44 11.53
CA LEU A 36 19.67 -13.49 10.28
C LEU A 36 18.16 -13.52 10.51
N ALA A 37 17.68 -14.35 11.46
CA ALA A 37 16.27 -14.40 11.82
C ALA A 37 15.76 -13.06 12.38
N ALA A 38 16.60 -12.35 13.15
CA ALA A 38 16.28 -11.01 13.63
C ALA A 38 16.19 -10.00 12.48
N ILE A 39 17.07 -10.08 11.48
CA ILE A 39 17.01 -9.25 10.27
C ILE A 39 15.76 -9.56 9.45
N GLU A 40 15.42 -10.83 9.28
CA GLU A 40 14.21 -11.26 8.57
C GLU A 40 12.95 -10.69 9.21
N SER A 41 12.83 -10.79 10.54
CA SER A 41 11.71 -10.23 11.30
C SER A 41 11.60 -8.71 11.10
N ARG A 42 12.72 -7.98 11.17
CA ARG A 42 12.74 -6.53 10.90
C ARG A 42 12.35 -6.21 9.46
N ALA A 43 12.85 -6.98 8.49
CA ALA A 43 12.52 -6.81 7.08
C ALA A 43 11.04 -7.06 6.81
N ALA A 44 10.41 -8.03 7.48
CA ALA A 44 8.98 -8.27 7.42
C ALA A 44 8.19 -7.07 7.93
N VAL A 45 8.54 -6.51 9.09
CA VAL A 45 7.89 -5.31 9.65
C VAL A 45 8.03 -4.11 8.70
N THR A 46 9.24 -3.85 8.19
CA THR A 46 9.46 -2.77 7.21
C THR A 46 8.66 -2.99 5.93
N ARG A 47 8.54 -4.23 5.45
CA ARG A 47 7.73 -4.56 4.29
C ARG A 47 6.26 -4.25 4.55
N ASP A 48 5.73 -4.62 5.71
CA ASP A 48 4.34 -4.35 6.09
C ASP A 48 4.07 -2.84 6.19
N GLU A 49 5.01 -2.07 6.72
CA GLU A 49 4.93 -0.62 6.76
C GLU A 49 4.90 -0.01 5.35
N ILE A 50 5.76 -0.47 4.43
CA ILE A 50 5.75 -0.04 3.02
C ILE A 50 4.41 -0.38 2.36
N VAL A 51 3.86 -1.58 2.61
CA VAL A 51 2.57 -2.00 2.08
C VAL A 51 1.46 -1.10 2.60
N SER A 52 1.45 -0.78 3.90
CA SER A 52 0.49 0.16 4.50
C SER A 52 0.60 1.54 3.87
N GLN A 53 1.80 2.11 3.78
CA GLN A 53 2.02 3.43 3.16
C GLN A 53 1.60 3.45 1.68
N ARG A 54 1.77 2.35 0.95
CA ARG A 54 1.27 2.23 -0.43
C ARG A 54 -0.25 2.14 -0.47
N ALA A 55 -0.87 1.42 0.46
CA ALA A 55 -2.31 1.33 0.56
C ALA A 55 -2.93 2.71 0.85
N ASP A 56 -2.32 3.51 1.73
CA ASP A 56 -2.77 4.88 2.01
C ASP A 56 -2.70 5.79 0.77
N GLN A 57 -1.58 5.74 0.04
CA GLN A 57 -1.43 6.47 -1.22
C GLN A 57 -2.44 6.02 -2.27
N LEU A 58 -2.71 4.71 -2.36
CA LEU A 58 -3.70 4.16 -3.28
C LEU A 58 -5.09 4.64 -2.90
N ASN A 59 -5.45 4.57 -1.61
CA ASN A 59 -6.72 5.07 -1.10
C ASN A 59 -6.90 6.54 -1.45
N GLN A 60 -5.87 7.38 -1.28
CA GLN A 60 -5.94 8.79 -1.66
C GLN A 60 -6.15 8.98 -3.18
N ARG A 61 -5.49 8.19 -4.02
CA ARG A 61 -5.65 8.27 -5.48
C ARG A 61 -7.04 7.80 -5.93
N VAL A 62 -7.50 6.67 -5.42
CA VAL A 62 -8.84 6.12 -5.71
C VAL A 62 -9.93 7.05 -5.18
N TYR A 63 -9.69 7.69 -4.05
CA TYR A 63 -10.58 8.69 -3.48
C TYR A 63 -10.81 9.85 -4.45
N VAL A 64 -9.74 10.44 -4.99
CA VAL A 64 -9.86 11.52 -6.00
C VAL A 64 -10.60 11.04 -7.24
N LEU A 65 -10.30 9.84 -7.74
CA LEU A 65 -11.00 9.25 -8.89
C LEU A 65 -12.49 9.05 -8.61
N THR A 66 -12.86 8.60 -7.42
CA THR A 66 -14.26 8.38 -7.01
C THR A 66 -15.03 9.70 -6.92
N VAL A 67 -14.42 10.73 -6.34
CA VAL A 67 -15.03 12.08 -6.30
C VAL A 67 -15.25 12.62 -7.71
N LEU A 68 -14.25 12.51 -8.59
CA LEU A 68 -14.39 12.92 -9.99
C LEU A 68 -15.50 12.14 -10.69
N ALA A 69 -15.55 10.82 -10.55
CA ALA A 69 -16.60 9.99 -11.14
C ALA A 69 -18.00 10.36 -10.61
N GLY A 70 -18.13 10.59 -9.30
CA GLY A 70 -19.39 10.99 -8.67
C GLY A 70 -19.93 12.31 -9.19
N VAL A 71 -19.06 13.27 -9.50
CA VAL A 71 -19.44 14.55 -10.14
C VAL A 71 -19.70 14.37 -11.64
N CYS A 72 -18.82 13.67 -12.36
CA CYS A 72 -18.92 13.52 -13.80
C CYS A 72 -20.16 12.71 -14.22
N LEU A 73 -20.51 11.64 -13.51
CA LEU A 73 -21.60 10.73 -13.90
C LEU A 73 -22.97 11.44 -14.08
N PRO A 74 -23.50 12.21 -13.11
CA PRO A 74 -24.76 12.93 -13.30
C PRO A 74 -24.65 14.02 -14.37
N LEU A 75 -23.50 14.69 -14.47
CA LEU A 75 -23.26 15.70 -15.51
C LEU A 75 -23.24 15.08 -16.90
N SER A 76 -22.57 13.94 -17.10
CA SER A 76 -22.48 13.20 -18.37
C SER A 76 -23.83 12.70 -18.85
N VAL A 77 -24.70 12.24 -17.95
CA VAL A 77 -26.08 11.87 -18.30
C VAL A 77 -26.85 13.10 -18.79
N LEU A 78 -26.75 14.21 -18.07
CA LEU A 78 -27.47 15.44 -18.40
C LEU A 78 -26.98 16.08 -19.70
N THR A 79 -25.66 16.19 -19.91
CA THR A 79 -25.08 16.69 -21.16
C THR A 79 -25.36 15.74 -22.33
N GLY A 80 -25.28 14.42 -22.11
CA GLY A 80 -25.62 13.42 -23.10
C GLY A 80 -27.07 13.54 -23.58
N MET A 81 -28.02 13.66 -22.64
CA MET A 81 -29.44 13.84 -22.97
C MET A 81 -29.71 15.14 -23.75
N LEU A 82 -29.04 16.25 -23.39
CA LEU A 82 -29.16 17.52 -24.11
C LEU A 82 -28.49 17.49 -25.50
N GLY A 83 -27.44 16.68 -25.68
CA GLY A 83 -26.73 16.52 -26.94
C GLY A 83 -27.35 15.48 -27.87
N MET A 84 -28.28 14.65 -27.37
CA MET A 84 -29.10 13.80 -28.22
C MET A 84 -30.01 14.68 -29.06
N ASN A 85 -30.06 14.45 -30.38
CA ASN A 85 -30.97 15.13 -31.32
C ASN A 85 -32.42 14.63 -31.15
N VAL A 86 -32.92 14.63 -29.92
CA VAL A 86 -34.28 14.28 -29.56
C VAL A 86 -35.10 15.55 -29.40
N GLY A 87 -36.33 15.55 -29.94
CA GLY A 87 -37.26 16.66 -29.78
C GLY A 87 -37.71 16.82 -28.32
N GLY A 88 -38.09 18.03 -27.92
CA GLY A 88 -38.60 18.31 -26.58
C GLY A 88 -37.56 18.68 -25.53
N ILE A 89 -36.37 19.13 -25.94
CA ILE A 89 -35.34 19.63 -25.03
C ILE A 89 -35.92 20.76 -24.16
N PRO A 90 -35.90 20.62 -22.82
CA PRO A 90 -36.40 21.66 -21.93
C PRO A 90 -35.62 22.95 -22.17
N LEU A 91 -36.32 24.09 -22.16
CA LEU A 91 -35.76 25.45 -22.34
C LEU A 91 -35.21 25.78 -23.75
N ALA A 92 -35.30 24.89 -24.74
CA ALA A 92 -34.78 25.15 -26.10
C ALA A 92 -35.43 26.35 -26.81
N ALA A 93 -36.70 26.66 -26.51
CA ALA A 93 -37.43 27.80 -27.09
C ALA A 93 -37.27 29.11 -26.31
N SER A 94 -36.52 29.11 -25.19
CA SER A 94 -36.37 30.29 -24.33
C SER A 94 -35.07 31.04 -24.63
N THR A 95 -35.12 32.36 -24.75
CA THR A 95 -33.94 33.23 -24.90
C THR A 95 -32.92 33.06 -23.75
N SER A 96 -33.38 32.69 -22.55
CA SER A 96 -32.53 32.45 -21.37
C SER A 96 -32.18 30.97 -21.17
N GLY A 97 -32.56 30.10 -22.10
CA GLY A 97 -32.46 28.65 -21.93
C GLY A 97 -31.03 28.14 -21.71
N PHE A 98 -30.07 28.69 -22.46
CA PHE A 98 -28.64 28.37 -22.30
C PHE A 98 -28.11 28.73 -20.90
N LEU A 99 -28.49 29.91 -20.40
CA LEU A 99 -28.01 30.41 -19.11
C LEU A 99 -28.57 29.58 -17.94
N ILE A 100 -29.86 29.27 -17.97
CA ILE A 100 -30.50 28.45 -16.94
C ILE A 100 -29.95 27.01 -16.96
N THR A 101 -29.74 26.43 -18.14
CA THR A 101 -29.18 25.09 -18.29
C THR A 101 -27.76 25.03 -17.71
N THR A 102 -26.92 26.01 -18.05
CA THR A 102 -25.55 26.13 -17.52
C THR A 102 -25.57 26.27 -15.99
N LEU A 103 -26.43 27.13 -15.45
CA LEU A 103 -26.54 27.32 -14.01
C LEU A 103 -27.01 26.04 -13.30
N SER A 104 -27.98 25.33 -13.88
CA SER A 104 -28.49 24.06 -13.32
C SER A 104 -27.40 22.98 -13.23
N MET A 105 -26.52 22.88 -14.23
CA MET A 105 -25.37 21.97 -14.21
C MET A 105 -24.36 22.35 -13.14
N LEU A 106 -24.11 23.66 -12.97
CA LEU A 106 -23.22 24.18 -11.94
C LEU A 106 -23.78 23.88 -10.54
N THR A 107 -25.08 24.10 -10.35
CA THR A 107 -25.79 23.78 -9.10
C THR A 107 -25.75 22.28 -8.81
N LEU A 108 -25.99 21.44 -9.81
CA LEU A 108 -25.92 19.98 -9.65
C LEU A 108 -24.52 19.52 -9.23
N SER A 109 -23.47 20.06 -9.86
CA SER A 109 -22.08 19.80 -9.47
C SER A 109 -21.78 20.23 -8.02
N ALA A 110 -22.23 21.43 -7.64
CA ALA A 110 -22.07 21.95 -6.28
C ALA A 110 -22.84 21.12 -5.22
N VAL A 111 -24.05 20.67 -5.55
CA VAL A 111 -24.84 19.78 -4.68
C VAL A 111 -24.15 18.45 -4.48
N THR A 112 -23.64 17.82 -5.55
CA THR A 112 -22.91 16.55 -5.45
C THR A 112 -21.66 16.68 -4.58
N LEU A 113 -20.90 17.77 -4.74
CA LEU A 113 -19.77 18.10 -3.86
C LEU A 113 -20.21 18.35 -2.41
N GLY A 114 -21.32 19.06 -2.20
CA GLY A 114 -21.88 19.32 -0.88
C GLY A 114 -22.33 18.05 -0.15
N VAL A 115 -23.00 17.14 -0.86
CA VAL A 115 -23.42 15.83 -0.33
C VAL A 115 -22.21 14.97 0.03
N LEU A 116 -21.21 14.88 -0.87
CA LEU A 116 -19.94 14.20 -0.58
C LEU A 116 -19.27 14.76 0.67
N ARG A 117 -19.36 16.08 0.87
CA ARG A 117 -18.80 16.77 2.05
C ARG A 117 -19.59 16.50 3.33
N MET A 118 -20.92 16.39 3.25
CA MET A 118 -21.78 16.10 4.41
C MET A 118 -21.67 14.66 4.90
N ILE A 119 -21.41 13.71 3.99
CA ILE A 119 -21.30 12.28 4.32
C ILE A 119 -20.00 11.97 5.10
N LYS A 120 -19.16 12.97 5.39
CA LYS A 120 -17.87 12.82 6.11
C LYS A 120 -16.91 11.82 5.45
N TRP A 121 -17.11 11.52 4.17
CA TRP A 121 -16.06 10.97 3.33
C TRP A 121 -14.98 12.02 3.01
N ILE A 122 -15.31 13.30 3.21
CA ILE A 122 -14.41 14.47 3.30
C ILE A 122 -14.27 14.90 4.76
#